data_AF-A0A812R402-F1
#
_entry.id   AF-A0A812R402-F1
#
_cell.length_a   1.000
_cell.length_b   1.000
_cell.length_c   1.000
_cell.angle_alpha   90.00
_cell.angle_beta   90.00
_cell.angle_gamma   90.00
#
_symmetry.space_group_name_H-M   'P 1'
#
loop_
_entity.id
_entity.type
_entity.pdbx_description
1 polymer ?
#
loop_
_entity_poly.entity_id
_entity_poly.type
_entity_poly.pdbx_seq_one_letter_code
_entity_poly.pdbx_strand_id
1 'polypeptide(L)'
;MADLKLEELRAALAQLGETAPKTWTRAEIRVRLEELTGEDLSKNVKSKHQDVSPAQQLTKKLNAAANRRKADLVSFCEQELGISNIDKWTMNRIQMEGLKRVLEITEGDFRDLVSFGKHGLLTYQELYDQDKGYCRWVVETAHERQEKSDFRLRRLARWIQKQDEEELKPESSRQMGRPILSLLQKSGYKDIQSTALSSENKDERLDALTAVIKELSAEVQNLKDERQPARKKGKDKEEEMPETDGSFAMISPQRVSTAKSSAA
;
A
#
# COMPACT_ATOMS: atom_id res chain seq x y z
N MET A 1 10.46 -9.25 21.05
CA MET A 1 10.73 -9.77 22.41
C MET A 1 12.18 -9.62 22.87
N ALA A 2 13.15 -9.31 21.99
CA ALA A 2 14.57 -9.29 22.37
C ALA A 2 14.94 -8.27 23.46
N ASP A 3 14.24 -7.13 23.54
CA ASP A 3 14.55 -6.07 24.51
C ASP A 3 13.70 -6.10 25.79
N LEU A 4 12.93 -7.16 26.04
CA LEU A 4 12.11 -7.29 27.27
C LEU A 4 12.95 -7.32 28.54
N LYS A 5 12.51 -6.59 29.57
CA LYS A 5 13.15 -6.57 30.89
C LYS A 5 13.02 -7.93 31.57
N LEU A 6 13.90 -8.21 32.54
CA LEU A 6 13.94 -9.49 33.26
C LEU A 6 12.59 -9.85 33.89
N GLU A 7 11.89 -8.87 34.46
CA GLU A 7 10.57 -9.07 35.08
C GLU A 7 9.47 -9.40 34.06
N GLU A 8 9.52 -8.80 32.88
CA GLU A 8 8.58 -9.08 31.79
C GLU A 8 8.76 -10.51 31.26
N LEU A 9 10.01 -10.98 31.18
CA LEU A 9 10.32 -12.36 30.80
C LEU A 9 9.86 -13.37 31.85
N ARG A 10 9.97 -13.04 33.15
CA ARG A 10 9.43 -13.88 34.23
C ARG A 10 7.91 -13.93 34.21
N ALA A 11 7.25 -12.80 33.93
CA ALA A 11 5.81 -12.74 33.77
C ALA A 11 5.33 -13.58 32.58
N ALA A 12 6.07 -13.57 31.47
CA ALA A 12 5.78 -14.42 30.31
C ALA A 12 5.88 -15.92 30.64
N LEU A 13 6.90 -16.34 31.40
CA LEU A 13 6.98 -17.74 31.89
C LEU A 13 5.81 -18.09 32.82
N ALA A 14 5.44 -17.17 33.71
CA ALA A 14 4.32 -17.39 34.62
C ALA A 14 2.98 -17.54 33.88
N GLN A 15 2.78 -16.82 32.76
CA GLN A 15 1.62 -17.00 31.88
C GLN A 15 1.58 -18.38 31.22
N LEU A 16 2.75 -18.97 30.93
CA LEU A 16 2.89 -20.33 30.41
C LEU A 16 2.80 -21.42 31.51
N GLY A 17 2.58 -21.02 32.76
CA GLY A 17 2.40 -21.94 33.89
C GLY A 17 3.69 -22.36 34.59
N GLU A 18 4.85 -21.79 34.22
CA GLU A 18 6.13 -22.07 34.87
C GLU A 18 6.62 -20.89 35.71
N THR A 19 7.11 -21.18 36.93
CA THR A 19 7.69 -20.16 37.80
C THR A 19 9.21 -20.23 37.75
N ALA A 20 9.84 -19.16 37.26
CA ALA A 20 11.29 -19.10 37.17
C ALA A 20 11.94 -18.87 38.56
N PRO A 21 12.95 -19.66 38.95
CA PRO A 21 13.75 -19.40 40.14
C PRO A 21 14.40 -18.01 40.12
N LYS A 22 14.55 -17.40 41.30
CA LYS A 22 15.19 -16.07 41.44
C LYS A 22 16.65 -16.04 41.00
N THR A 23 17.32 -17.19 41.01
CA THR A 23 18.72 -17.37 40.57
C THR A 23 18.87 -17.35 39.05
N TRP A 24 17.78 -17.54 38.30
CA TRP A 24 17.85 -17.54 36.85
C TRP A 24 18.16 -16.15 36.31
N THR A 25 19.19 -16.13 35.48
CA THR A 25 19.65 -14.99 34.71
C THR A 25 18.73 -14.75 33.50
N ARG A 26 18.83 -13.55 32.92
CA ARG A 26 18.03 -13.17 31.74
C ARG A 26 18.20 -14.13 30.56
N ALA A 27 19.38 -14.71 30.40
CA ALA A 27 19.67 -15.66 29.33
C ALA A 27 18.96 -16.99 29.56
N GLU A 28 19.01 -17.54 30.77
CA GLU A 28 18.37 -18.82 31.11
C GLU A 28 16.85 -18.75 30.97
N ILE A 29 16.22 -17.65 31.41
CA ILE A 29 14.78 -17.42 31.23
C ILE A 29 14.40 -17.36 29.74
N ARG A 30 15.23 -16.75 28.89
CA ARG A 30 14.98 -16.70 27.45
C ARG A 30 15.10 -18.06 26.79
N VAL A 31 16.12 -18.84 27.16
CA VAL A 31 16.28 -20.22 26.68
C VAL A 31 15.07 -21.05 27.09
N ARG A 32 14.59 -20.92 28.33
CA ARG A 32 13.40 -21.65 28.77
C ARG A 32 12.13 -21.23 28.03
N LEU A 33 11.95 -19.94 27.81
CA LEU A 33 10.84 -19.44 26.99
C LEU A 33 10.92 -19.97 25.56
N GLU A 34 12.11 -19.99 24.94
CA GLU A 34 12.33 -20.56 23.61
C GLU A 34 12.00 -22.05 23.54
N GLU A 35 12.35 -22.83 24.57
CA GLU A 35 11.97 -24.24 24.67
C GLU A 35 10.45 -24.46 24.75
N LEU A 36 9.73 -23.55 25.44
CA LEU A 36 8.28 -23.65 25.63
C LEU A 36 7.47 -23.11 24.46
N THR A 37 7.91 -22.00 23.85
CA THR A 37 7.18 -21.34 22.76
C THR A 37 7.64 -21.78 21.38
N GLY A 38 8.85 -22.36 21.27
CA GLY A 38 9.50 -22.65 20.00
C GLY A 38 9.95 -21.40 19.23
N GLU A 39 9.83 -20.21 19.83
CA GLU A 39 10.26 -18.94 19.23
C GLU A 39 11.69 -18.61 19.66
N ASP A 40 12.58 -18.40 18.69
CA ASP A 40 13.95 -17.94 18.96
C ASP A 40 13.94 -16.48 19.46
N LEU A 41 14.01 -16.33 20.79
CA LEU A 41 14.03 -15.05 21.49
C LEU A 41 15.42 -14.39 21.53
N SER A 42 16.46 -15.08 21.06
CA SER A 42 17.84 -14.58 20.95
C SER A 42 18.01 -13.70 19.70
N LYS A 43 17.23 -13.97 18.65
CA LYS A 43 17.15 -13.08 17.49
C LYS A 43 16.55 -11.76 17.94
N ASN A 44 17.43 -10.79 18.19
CA ASN A 44 17.07 -9.40 18.08
C ASN A 44 16.51 -9.24 16.66
N VAL A 45 15.19 -9.12 16.55
CA VAL A 45 14.53 -8.59 15.36
C VAL A 45 14.97 -7.14 15.31
N LYS A 46 16.26 -6.90 15.02
CA LYS A 46 16.70 -5.73 14.29
C LYS A 46 15.78 -5.77 13.09
N SER A 47 14.77 -4.90 13.11
CA SER A 47 13.68 -4.80 12.14
C SER A 47 14.20 -5.30 10.81
N LYS A 48 13.88 -6.56 10.53
CA LYS A 48 14.49 -7.33 9.45
C LYS A 48 13.94 -6.65 8.21
N HIS A 49 14.73 -5.75 7.63
CA HIS A 49 14.26 -4.73 6.69
C HIS A 49 13.22 -3.76 7.25
N GLN A 50 13.64 -2.78 8.07
CA GLN A 50 13.04 -1.46 7.86
C GLN A 50 13.54 -1.03 6.48
N ASP A 51 12.83 -1.41 5.43
CA ASP A 51 13.19 -1.09 4.05
C ASP A 51 13.18 0.44 3.92
N VAL A 52 14.35 1.02 4.17
CA VAL A 52 14.57 2.45 4.14
C VAL A 52 14.46 2.86 2.68
N SER A 53 13.56 3.78 2.36
CA SER A 53 13.44 4.33 1.00
C SER A 53 14.83 4.80 0.51
N PRO A 54 15.14 4.67 -0.80
CA PRO A 54 16.40 5.15 -1.35
C PRO A 54 16.75 6.59 -0.94
N ALA A 55 15.74 7.48 -0.88
CA ALA A 55 15.91 8.86 -0.43
C ALA A 55 16.33 8.96 1.04
N GLN A 56 15.71 8.14 1.90
CA GLN A 56 16.05 8.07 3.31
C GLN A 56 17.46 7.49 3.54
N GLN A 57 17.90 6.53 2.72
CA GLN A 57 19.26 5.99 2.79
C GLN A 57 20.31 7.05 2.46
N LEU A 58 20.12 7.79 1.37
CA LEU A 58 21.00 8.89 0.99
C LEU A 58 20.97 10.04 2.00
N THR A 59 19.80 10.36 2.55
CA THR A 59 19.68 11.38 3.60
C THR A 59 20.42 10.97 4.87
N LYS A 60 20.39 9.69 5.25
CA LYS A 60 21.20 9.16 6.36
C LYS A 60 22.70 9.30 6.09
N LYS A 61 23.15 8.96 4.88
CA LYS A 61 24.57 9.15 4.48
C LYS A 61 24.97 10.63 4.50
N LEU A 62 24.12 11.51 3.97
CA LEU A 62 24.32 12.97 3.99
C LEU A 62 24.48 13.49 5.42
N ASN A 63 23.56 13.13 6.32
CA ASN A 63 23.61 13.54 7.72
C ASN A 63 24.81 12.95 8.47
N ALA A 64 25.20 11.71 8.14
CA ALA A 64 26.41 11.09 8.71
C ALA A 64 27.69 11.81 8.26
N ALA A 65 27.78 12.21 6.98
CA ALA A 65 28.90 13.00 6.46
C ALA A 65 28.92 14.41 7.07
N ALA A 66 27.75 15.05 7.20
CA ALA A 66 27.61 16.33 7.87
C ALA A 66 28.08 16.25 9.32
N ASN A 67 27.68 15.25 10.11
CA ASN A 67 28.08 15.16 11.51
C ASN A 67 29.58 14.88 11.74
N ARG A 68 30.35 14.58 10.69
CA ARG A 68 31.80 14.37 10.79
C ARG A 68 32.58 15.66 10.55
N ARG A 69 32.69 16.08 9.29
CA ARG A 69 33.48 17.24 8.86
C ARG A 69 32.90 17.84 7.59
N LYS A 70 33.10 19.15 7.39
CA LYS A 70 32.69 19.83 6.16
C LYS A 70 33.34 19.22 4.90
N ALA A 71 34.61 18.81 4.97
CA ALA A 71 35.30 18.18 3.85
C ALA A 71 34.63 16.86 3.42
N ASP A 72 34.21 16.02 4.39
CA ASP A 72 33.49 14.77 4.11
C ASP A 72 32.15 15.06 3.44
N LEU A 73 31.41 16.06 3.93
CA LEU A 73 30.14 16.50 3.34
C LEU A 73 30.32 17.03 1.91
N VAL A 74 31.38 17.81 1.65
CA VAL A 74 31.71 18.28 0.30
C VAL A 74 31.99 17.09 -0.62
N SER A 75 32.86 16.16 -0.19
CA SER A 75 33.20 14.98 -1.00
C SER A 75 31.99 14.12 -1.33
N PHE A 76 31.06 13.94 -0.38
CA PHE A 76 29.81 13.22 -0.59
C PHE A 76 28.93 13.95 -1.61
N CYS A 77 28.74 15.26 -1.46
CA CYS A 77 27.93 16.05 -2.38
C CYS A 77 28.52 16.10 -3.80
N GLU A 78 29.85 16.11 -3.94
CA GLU A 78 30.52 16.09 -5.25
C GLU A 78 30.42 14.71 -5.92
N GLN A 79 30.72 13.64 -5.17
CA GLN A 79 30.79 12.27 -5.72
C GLN A 79 29.41 11.64 -5.95
N GLU A 80 28.50 11.76 -4.98
CA GLU A 80 27.22 11.05 -4.99
C GLU A 80 26.08 11.91 -5.53
N LEU A 81 26.14 13.23 -5.34
CA LEU A 81 25.05 14.15 -5.73
C LEU A 81 25.39 15.02 -6.96
N GLY A 82 26.66 15.02 -7.39
CA GLY A 82 27.15 15.80 -8.53
C GLY A 82 27.10 17.32 -8.32
N ILE A 83 27.16 17.79 -7.08
CA ILE A 83 27.10 19.22 -6.75
C ILE A 83 28.54 19.78 -6.67
N SER A 84 28.95 20.55 -7.67
CA SER A 84 30.27 21.19 -7.73
C SER A 84 30.30 22.59 -7.08
N ASN A 85 31.49 23.09 -6.76
CA ASN A 85 31.75 24.47 -6.30
C ASN A 85 31.13 24.84 -4.92
N ILE A 86 30.98 23.85 -4.04
CA ILE A 86 30.31 24.02 -2.72
C ILE A 86 31.27 24.37 -1.57
N ASP A 87 32.58 24.38 -1.80
CA ASP A 87 33.59 24.62 -0.77
C ASP A 87 33.42 25.91 0.02
N LYS A 88 32.94 26.96 -0.66
CA LYS A 88 32.79 28.30 -0.06
C LYS A 88 31.49 28.44 0.74
N TRP A 89 30.60 27.45 0.69
CA TRP A 89 29.31 27.52 1.36
C TRP A 89 29.43 27.16 2.84
N THR A 90 28.44 27.61 3.62
CA THR A 90 28.31 27.17 5.02
C THR A 90 27.83 25.72 5.05
N MET A 91 28.17 25.01 6.11
CA MET A 91 27.81 23.60 6.29
C MET A 91 26.29 23.37 6.19
N ASN A 92 25.49 24.24 6.79
CA ASN A 92 24.03 24.21 6.68
C ASN A 92 23.56 24.41 5.24
N ARG A 93 24.18 25.32 4.47
CA ARG A 93 23.81 25.56 3.07
C ARG A 93 24.10 24.33 2.21
N ILE A 94 25.25 23.68 2.42
CA ILE A 94 25.61 22.43 1.73
C ILE A 94 24.63 21.32 2.07
N GLN A 95 24.29 21.16 3.35
CA GLN A 95 23.34 20.14 3.79
C GLN A 95 21.95 20.36 3.19
N MET A 96 21.46 21.61 3.16
CA MET A 96 20.17 21.96 2.57
C MET A 96 20.14 21.68 1.05
N GLU A 97 21.18 22.10 0.32
CA GLU A 97 21.24 21.82 -1.12
C GLU A 97 21.42 20.33 -1.40
N GLY A 98 22.21 19.63 -0.59
CA GLY A 98 22.38 18.19 -0.64
C GLY A 98 21.06 17.44 -0.44
N LEU A 99 20.27 17.82 0.57
CA LEU A 99 18.95 17.22 0.83
C LEU A 99 17.99 17.45 -0.35
N LYS A 100 17.95 18.69 -0.86
CA LYS A 100 17.15 19.03 -2.03
C LYS A 100 17.56 18.17 -3.23
N ARG A 101 18.86 18.04 -3.48
CA ARG A 101 19.39 17.23 -4.58
C ARG A 101 19.07 15.75 -4.42
N VAL A 102 19.19 15.19 -3.22
CA VAL A 102 18.77 13.81 -2.90
C VAL A 102 17.32 13.57 -3.30
N LEU A 103 16.43 14.49 -2.95
CA LEU A 103 15.00 14.38 -3.27
C LEU A 103 14.66 14.62 -4.76
N GLU A 104 15.56 15.25 -5.51
CA GLU A 104 15.43 15.43 -6.96
C GLU A 104 15.96 14.22 -7.77
N ILE A 105 17.05 13.58 -7.31
CA ILE A 105 17.66 12.43 -8.01
C ILE A 105 16.96 11.12 -7.75
N THR A 106 16.41 10.94 -6.55
CA THR A 106 15.76 9.68 -6.19
C THR A 106 14.34 9.65 -6.72
N GLU A 107 13.84 8.49 -7.09
CA GLU A 107 12.40 8.31 -7.34
C GLU A 107 11.62 8.32 -6.02
N GLY A 108 10.39 8.84 -6.05
CA GLY A 108 9.47 8.78 -4.91
C GLY A 108 9.13 7.34 -4.56
N ASP A 109 9.10 7.03 -3.28
CA ASP A 109 8.72 5.71 -2.76
C ASP A 109 7.46 5.82 -1.88
N PHE A 110 6.68 4.74 -1.80
CA PHE A 110 5.44 4.70 -1.02
C PHE A 110 5.66 4.95 0.48
N ARG A 111 6.89 4.68 0.96
CA ARG A 111 7.35 4.88 2.34
C ARG A 111 7.89 6.30 2.61
N ASP A 112 8.02 7.14 1.58
CA ASP A 112 8.48 8.51 1.76
C ASP A 112 7.42 9.32 2.51
N LEU A 113 7.88 10.23 3.38
CA LEU A 113 7.00 11.14 4.11
C LEU A 113 6.66 12.33 3.22
N VAL A 114 5.41 12.80 3.29
CA VAL A 114 4.97 14.01 2.58
C VAL A 114 5.83 15.21 3.00
N SER A 115 6.08 15.36 4.31
CA SER A 115 6.97 16.39 4.89
C SER A 115 6.58 17.86 4.62
N PHE A 116 5.38 18.12 4.09
CA PHE A 116 4.81 19.46 3.91
C PHE A 116 3.28 19.45 4.04
N GLY A 117 2.70 20.64 4.22
CA GLY A 117 1.24 20.82 4.26
C GLY A 117 0.56 20.13 5.45
N LYS A 118 -0.76 19.96 5.37
CA LYS A 118 -1.59 19.36 6.44
C LYS A 118 -1.25 17.89 6.70
N HIS A 119 -0.77 17.19 5.68
CA HIS A 119 -0.49 15.76 5.68
C HIS A 119 1.00 15.44 5.85
N GLY A 120 1.79 16.40 6.36
CA GLY A 120 3.26 16.28 6.40
C GLY A 120 3.82 15.10 7.21
N LEU A 121 3.02 14.53 8.12
CA LEU A 121 3.39 13.37 8.93
C LEU A 121 3.00 12.03 8.29
N LEU A 122 2.21 12.03 7.21
CA LEU A 122 1.80 10.83 6.51
C LEU A 122 2.87 10.41 5.50
N THR A 123 2.93 9.11 5.25
CA THR A 123 3.63 8.54 4.10
C THR A 123 2.84 8.79 2.81
N TYR A 124 3.53 8.63 1.67
CA TYR A 124 2.91 8.76 0.36
C TYR A 124 1.76 7.76 0.18
N GLN A 125 1.94 6.52 0.65
CA GLN A 125 0.89 5.50 0.62
C GLN A 125 -0.32 5.88 1.48
N GLU A 126 -0.08 6.26 2.75
CA GLU A 126 -1.18 6.63 3.65
C GLU A 126 -1.98 7.82 3.10
N LEU A 127 -1.29 8.82 2.53
CA LEU A 127 -1.96 9.95 1.88
C LEU A 127 -2.79 9.49 0.68
N TYR A 128 -2.23 8.62 -0.16
CA TYR A 128 -2.90 8.10 -1.34
C TYR A 128 -4.16 7.34 -0.96
N ASP A 129 -4.16 6.57 0.12
CA ASP A 129 -5.30 5.78 0.57
C ASP A 129 -6.37 6.64 1.27
N GLN A 130 -5.96 7.66 2.04
CA GLN A 130 -6.87 8.45 2.87
C GLN A 130 -7.53 9.64 2.15
N ASP A 131 -6.82 10.35 1.27
CA ASP A 131 -7.30 11.63 0.72
C ASP A 131 -6.94 11.78 -0.76
N LYS A 132 -7.73 11.12 -1.62
CA LYS A 132 -7.63 11.21 -3.08
C LYS A 132 -7.84 12.66 -3.59
N GLY A 133 -8.62 13.46 -2.88
CA GLY A 133 -8.84 14.88 -3.22
C GLY A 133 -7.57 15.71 -3.07
N TYR A 134 -6.84 15.51 -1.98
CA TYR A 134 -5.54 16.13 -1.78
C TYR A 134 -4.50 15.66 -2.80
N CYS A 135 -4.51 14.38 -3.17
CA CYS A 135 -3.64 13.85 -4.23
C CYS A 135 -3.86 14.57 -5.56
N ARG A 136 -5.12 14.80 -5.94
CA ARG A 136 -5.47 15.57 -7.15
C ARG A 136 -4.93 17.01 -7.08
N TRP A 137 -5.14 17.68 -5.94
CA TRP A 137 -4.62 19.03 -5.71
C TRP A 137 -3.09 19.08 -5.83
N VAL A 138 -2.38 18.09 -5.31
CA VAL A 138 -0.90 18.00 -5.42
C VAL A 138 -0.48 17.92 -6.89
N VAL A 139 -1.13 17.05 -7.68
CA VAL A 139 -0.79 16.88 -9.10
C VAL A 139 -1.09 18.15 -9.91
N GLU A 140 -2.25 18.76 -9.70
CA GLU A 140 -2.66 20.00 -10.37
C GLU A 140 -1.72 21.17 -10.01
N THR A 141 -1.44 21.36 -8.72
CA THR A 141 -0.54 22.41 -8.24
C THR A 141 0.89 22.22 -8.75
N ALA A 142 1.36 20.98 -8.87
CA ALA A 142 2.68 20.69 -9.44
C ALA A 142 2.74 21.10 -10.92
N HIS A 143 1.69 20.82 -11.69
CA HIS A 143 1.60 21.14 -13.11
C HIS A 143 1.48 22.65 -13.36
N GLU A 144 0.59 23.35 -12.65
CA GLU A 144 0.37 24.79 -12.79
C GLU A 144 1.60 25.63 -12.44
N ARG A 145 2.36 25.20 -11.42
CA ARG A 145 3.47 25.97 -10.85
C ARG A 145 4.82 25.30 -11.05
N GLN A 146 5.03 24.60 -12.17
CA GLN A 146 6.20 23.73 -12.36
C GLN A 146 7.55 24.37 -11.99
N GLU A 147 7.76 25.65 -12.34
CA GLU A 147 9.02 26.36 -12.07
C GLU A 147 9.16 26.87 -10.63
N LYS A 148 8.04 27.19 -9.95
CA LYS A 148 8.03 27.78 -8.60
C LYS A 148 7.59 26.81 -7.51
N SER A 149 7.16 25.62 -7.88
CA SER A 149 6.65 24.62 -6.95
C SER A 149 7.78 23.98 -6.15
N ASP A 150 7.50 23.68 -4.88
CA ASP A 150 8.44 23.01 -3.97
C ASP A 150 8.87 21.65 -4.58
N PHE A 151 10.16 21.36 -4.51
CA PHE A 151 10.73 20.11 -5.02
C PHE A 151 10.07 18.88 -4.38
N ARG A 152 9.62 18.97 -3.12
CA ARG A 152 8.89 17.90 -2.42
C ARG A 152 7.51 17.67 -3.02
N LEU A 153 6.81 18.75 -3.37
CA LEU A 153 5.48 18.69 -3.98
C LEU A 153 5.57 18.06 -5.37
N ARG A 154 6.55 18.46 -6.18
CA ARG A 154 6.79 17.86 -7.50
C ARG A 154 7.17 16.38 -7.40
N ARG A 155 7.97 16.00 -6.41
CA ARG A 155 8.34 14.60 -6.16
C ARG A 155 7.10 13.75 -5.86
N LEU A 156 6.25 14.20 -4.95
CA LEU A 156 5.00 13.50 -4.62
C LEU A 156 4.07 13.42 -5.83
N ALA A 157 3.90 14.51 -6.59
CA ALA A 157 3.06 14.53 -7.79
C ALA A 157 3.51 13.50 -8.83
N ARG A 158 4.82 13.39 -9.08
CA ARG A 158 5.38 12.37 -9.99
C ARG A 158 5.10 10.95 -9.51
N TRP A 159 5.18 10.71 -8.19
CA TRP A 159 4.88 9.40 -7.63
C TRP A 159 3.39 9.05 -7.80
N ILE A 160 2.48 9.98 -7.49
CA ILE A 160 1.02 9.79 -7.66
C ILE A 160 0.68 9.47 -9.12
N GLN A 161 1.21 10.24 -10.08
CA GLN A 161 0.97 10.02 -11.51
C GLN A 161 1.40 8.60 -11.95
N LYS A 162 2.55 8.13 -11.45
CA LYS A 162 3.05 6.77 -11.73
C LYS A 162 2.12 5.69 -11.15
N GLN A 163 1.57 5.90 -9.95
CA GLN A 163 0.63 4.97 -9.35
C GLN A 163 -0.70 4.92 -10.11
N ASP A 164 -1.24 6.08 -10.50
CA ASP A 164 -2.47 6.13 -11.30
C ASP A 164 -2.27 5.44 -12.67
N GLU A 165 -1.13 5.64 -13.33
CA GLU A 165 -0.77 4.94 -14.58
C GLU A 165 -0.62 3.41 -14.40
N GLU A 166 -0.11 2.98 -13.24
CA GLU A 166 0.07 1.57 -12.91
C GLU A 166 -1.27 0.89 -12.58
N GLU A 167 -2.18 1.57 -11.89
CA GLU A 167 -3.57 1.11 -11.66
C GLU A 167 -4.39 1.07 -12.97
N LEU A 168 -4.16 2.02 -13.89
CA LEU A 168 -4.84 2.09 -15.19
C LEU A 168 -4.40 0.99 -16.17
N LYS A 169 -3.28 0.29 -15.94
CA LYS A 169 -2.96 -0.92 -16.69
C LYS A 169 -3.85 -2.04 -16.17
N PRO A 170 -4.85 -2.52 -16.93
CA PRO A 170 -5.59 -3.70 -16.52
C PRO A 170 -4.59 -4.84 -16.32
N GLU A 171 -4.73 -5.59 -15.22
CA GLU A 171 -3.96 -6.80 -14.95
C GLU A 171 -4.22 -7.86 -16.03
N SER A 172 -3.70 -7.67 -17.24
CA SER A 172 -3.89 -8.57 -18.36
C SER A 172 -2.86 -9.72 -18.38
N SER A 173 -2.07 -9.90 -17.32
CA SER A 173 -1.10 -11.01 -17.28
C SER A 173 -0.60 -11.41 -15.88
N ARG A 174 -1.38 -11.25 -14.81
CA ARG A 174 -1.16 -12.11 -13.64
C ARG A 174 -1.64 -13.52 -14.01
N GLN A 175 -0.75 -14.28 -14.67
CA GLN A 175 -0.90 -15.71 -14.91
C GLN A 175 -1.02 -16.45 -13.57
N MET A 176 -2.23 -16.47 -13.02
CA MET A 176 -2.69 -17.54 -12.17
C MET A 176 -2.74 -18.80 -13.03
N GLY A 177 -1.91 -19.77 -12.67
CA GLY A 177 -1.84 -21.07 -13.34
C GLY A 177 -0.63 -21.23 -14.25
N ARG A 178 0.56 -21.41 -13.65
CA ARG A 178 1.53 -22.30 -14.29
C ARG A 178 0.94 -23.72 -14.18
N PRO A 179 0.60 -24.40 -15.28
CA PRO A 179 0.26 -25.81 -15.18
C PRO A 179 1.50 -26.56 -14.67
N ILE A 180 1.25 -27.48 -13.72
CA ILE A 180 2.24 -28.36 -13.07
C ILE A 180 3.13 -29.10 -14.10
N LEU A 181 2.71 -29.19 -15.36
CA LEU A 181 3.46 -29.77 -16.47
C LEU A 181 4.84 -29.13 -16.74
N SER A 182 5.04 -27.85 -16.37
CA SER A 182 6.36 -27.19 -16.57
C SER A 182 7.43 -27.62 -15.56
N LEU A 183 7.05 -28.28 -14.46
CA LEU A 183 8.00 -28.81 -13.47
C LEU A 183 8.51 -30.22 -13.82
N LEU A 184 7.82 -30.94 -14.72
CA LEU A 184 8.16 -32.32 -15.09
C LEU A 184 9.16 -32.41 -16.26
N GLN A 185 9.64 -31.27 -16.77
CA GLN A 185 10.59 -31.21 -17.89
C GLN A 185 12.06 -31.12 -17.45
N LYS A 186 12.33 -31.16 -16.15
CA LYS A 186 13.69 -31.26 -15.56
C LYS A 186 13.94 -32.66 -14.98
N SER A 187 13.67 -33.70 -15.76
CA SER A 187 14.33 -34.99 -15.56
C SER A 187 14.54 -35.61 -16.94
N GLY A 188 15.81 -35.83 -17.27
CA GLY A 188 16.29 -35.90 -18.64
C GLY A 188 15.73 -37.06 -19.46
N TYR A 189 15.54 -36.83 -20.75
CA TYR A 189 15.70 -37.84 -21.77
C TYR A 189 16.17 -37.17 -23.07
N LYS A 190 17.17 -37.81 -23.67
CA LYS A 190 17.92 -37.44 -24.87
C LYS A 190 17.04 -37.57 -26.13
N ASP A 191 17.35 -36.71 -27.12
CA ASP A 191 17.12 -36.85 -28.57
C ASP A 191 15.94 -37.71 -29.04
N ILE A 192 14.89 -37.06 -29.58
CA ILE A 192 14.21 -37.56 -30.79
C ILE A 192 13.83 -36.35 -31.67
N GLN A 193 14.28 -36.43 -32.92
CA GLN A 193 14.03 -35.49 -34.00
C GLN A 193 12.54 -35.30 -34.27
N SER A 194 12.21 -34.08 -34.67
CA SER A 194 10.95 -33.67 -35.29
C SER A 194 10.46 -34.66 -36.35
N THR A 195 9.31 -35.29 -36.10
CA THR A 195 8.47 -35.85 -37.16
C THR A 195 7.13 -35.11 -37.14
N ALA A 196 6.87 -34.38 -38.22
CA ALA A 196 5.59 -33.74 -38.47
C ALA A 196 4.51 -34.81 -38.63
N LEU A 197 3.42 -34.72 -37.85
CA LEU A 197 2.20 -35.50 -38.07
C LEU A 197 0.94 -34.65 -37.85
N SER A 198 0.26 -34.45 -38.99
CA SER A 198 -1.15 -34.24 -39.30
C SER A 198 -2.07 -33.37 -38.43
N SER A 199 -2.67 -32.39 -39.12
CA SER A 199 -3.70 -31.45 -38.70
C SER A 199 -5.09 -31.98 -39.08
N GLU A 200 -5.56 -33.07 -38.47
CA GLU A 200 -6.85 -33.67 -38.89
C GLU A 200 -7.97 -33.64 -37.84
N ASN A 201 -7.70 -33.51 -36.53
CA ASN A 201 -8.75 -33.70 -35.51
C ASN A 201 -9.01 -32.49 -34.61
N LYS A 202 -8.70 -31.26 -35.07
CA LYS A 202 -9.02 -30.04 -34.29
C LYS A 202 -10.49 -29.67 -34.38
N ASP A 203 -11.09 -29.82 -35.56
CA ASP A 203 -12.48 -29.44 -35.79
C ASP A 203 -13.45 -30.39 -35.09
N GLU A 204 -13.19 -31.71 -35.10
CA GLU A 204 -14.01 -32.69 -34.35
C GLU A 204 -13.98 -32.45 -32.84
N ARG A 205 -12.85 -31.99 -32.29
CA ARG A 205 -12.73 -31.66 -30.86
C ARG A 205 -13.45 -30.36 -30.51
N LEU A 206 -13.46 -29.38 -31.42
CA LEU A 206 -14.22 -28.14 -31.25
C LEU A 206 -15.73 -28.39 -31.38
N ASP A 207 -16.14 -29.27 -32.29
CA ASP A 207 -17.53 -29.69 -32.44
C ASP A 207 -18.02 -30.49 -31.22
N ALA A 208 -17.18 -31.37 -30.68
CA ALA A 208 -17.49 -32.06 -29.42
C ALA A 208 -17.62 -31.09 -28.23
N LEU A 209 -16.75 -30.08 -28.13
CA LEU A 209 -16.83 -29.07 -27.07
C LEU A 209 -18.07 -28.17 -27.22
N THR A 210 -18.44 -27.78 -28.44
CA THR A 210 -19.62 -26.95 -28.67
C THR A 210 -20.92 -27.71 -28.45
N ALA A 211 -20.96 -29.02 -28.70
CA ALA A 211 -22.09 -29.88 -28.37
C ALA A 211 -22.30 -29.95 -26.84
N VAL A 212 -21.23 -30.18 -26.07
CA VAL A 212 -21.28 -30.21 -24.61
C VAL A 212 -21.72 -28.87 -24.02
N ILE A 213 -21.25 -27.74 -24.60
CA ILE A 213 -21.68 -26.39 -24.16
C ILE A 213 -23.17 -26.16 -24.43
N LYS A 214 -23.70 -26.63 -25.56
CA LYS A 214 -25.13 -26.52 -25.86
C LYS A 214 -25.98 -27.34 -24.89
N GLU A 215 -25.56 -28.55 -24.56
CA GLU A 215 -26.23 -29.40 -23.59
C GLU A 215 -26.24 -28.76 -22.19
N LEU A 216 -25.10 -28.23 -21.75
CA LEU A 216 -25.00 -27.51 -20.47
C LEU A 216 -25.89 -26.26 -20.45
N SER A 217 -25.99 -25.54 -21.57
CA SER A 217 -26.86 -24.36 -21.67
C SER A 217 -28.35 -24.72 -21.60
N ALA A 218 -28.74 -25.87 -22.15
CA ALA A 218 -30.11 -26.37 -22.09
C ALA A 218 -30.47 -26.82 -20.66
N GLU A 219 -29.55 -27.50 -19.96
CA GLU A 219 -29.70 -27.89 -18.56
C GLU A 219 -29.87 -26.66 -17.65
N VAL A 220 -29.04 -25.63 -17.85
CA VAL A 220 -29.13 -24.36 -17.09
C VAL A 220 -30.43 -23.61 -17.37
N GLN A 221 -30.96 -23.70 -18.59
CA GLN A 221 -32.25 -23.10 -18.94
C GLN A 221 -33.40 -23.87 -18.30
N ASN A 222 -33.37 -25.20 -18.33
CA ASN A 222 -34.37 -26.05 -17.69
C ASN A 222 -34.40 -25.83 -16.16
N LEU A 223 -33.23 -25.71 -15.52
CA LEU A 223 -33.10 -25.35 -14.10
C LEU A 223 -33.60 -23.93 -13.77
N LYS A 224 -33.55 -23.00 -14.73
CA LYS A 224 -34.12 -21.65 -14.58
C LYS A 224 -35.64 -21.66 -14.71
N ASP A 225 -36.18 -22.49 -15.59
CA ASP A 225 -37.62 -22.64 -15.79
C ASP A 225 -38.27 -23.40 -14.61
N GLU A 226 -37.55 -24.35 -14.00
CA GLU A 226 -37.99 -25.07 -12.79
C GLU A 226 -37.97 -24.19 -11.52
N ARG A 227 -37.19 -23.10 -11.50
CA ARG A 227 -37.06 -22.16 -10.37
C ARG A 227 -38.07 -21.01 -10.32
N GLN A 228 -39.01 -20.91 -11.26
CA GLN A 228 -40.09 -19.90 -11.20
C GLN A 228 -41.30 -20.43 -10.40
N PRO A 229 -41.58 -19.94 -9.17
CA PRO A 229 -42.81 -20.30 -8.48
C PRO A 229 -44.02 -19.66 -9.17
N ALA A 230 -45.04 -20.47 -9.43
CA ALA A 230 -46.34 -20.06 -9.96
C ALA A 230 -46.98 -18.95 -9.09
N ARG A 231 -47.04 -17.72 -9.63
CA ARG A 231 -47.82 -16.62 -9.06
C ARG A 231 -49.32 -16.96 -9.16
N LYS A 232 -49.94 -17.29 -8.03
CA LYS A 232 -51.40 -17.37 -7.88
C LYS A 232 -52.00 -15.96 -7.98
N LYS A 233 -53.01 -15.85 -8.85
CA LYS A 233 -53.79 -14.65 -9.18
C LYS A 233 -55.09 -14.64 -8.36
N GLY A 234 -55.41 -13.51 -7.73
CA GLY A 234 -56.71 -13.13 -7.15
C GLY A 234 -56.54 -11.72 -6.59
N LYS A 235 -57.00 -10.63 -7.20
CA LYS A 235 -58.35 -10.17 -7.60
C LYS A 235 -59.19 -9.63 -6.41
N ASP A 236 -59.10 -8.31 -6.30
CA ASP A 236 -60.05 -7.25 -5.90
C ASP A 236 -60.68 -7.26 -4.49
N LYS A 237 -60.47 -6.14 -3.76
CA LYS A 237 -61.56 -5.25 -3.29
C LYS A 237 -61.02 -3.90 -2.80
N GLU A 238 -61.65 -2.85 -3.32
CA GLU A 238 -61.60 -1.46 -2.87
C GLU A 238 -62.23 -1.31 -1.47
N GLU A 239 -61.66 -0.47 -0.62
CA GLU A 239 -62.42 0.29 0.38
C GLU A 239 -61.67 1.58 0.74
N GLU A 240 -62.42 2.68 0.73
CA GLU A 240 -62.02 4.08 0.78
C GLU A 240 -62.13 4.63 2.22
N MET A 241 -61.07 5.31 2.69
CA MET A 241 -61.01 6.41 3.69
C MET A 241 -61.39 6.16 5.17
N PRO A 242 -61.00 7.04 6.15
CA PRO A 242 -60.40 8.38 6.03
C PRO A 242 -59.16 8.72 6.92
N GLU A 243 -58.51 9.81 6.49
CA GLU A 243 -57.74 10.87 7.15
C GLU A 243 -57.45 10.82 8.66
N THR A 244 -56.19 11.09 9.02
CA THR A 244 -55.85 11.98 10.15
C THR A 244 -54.63 12.83 9.85
N ASP A 245 -54.81 14.13 10.08
CA ASP A 245 -53.88 15.26 10.11
C ASP A 245 -52.44 14.98 10.60
N GLY A 246 -51.48 15.54 9.88
CA GLY A 246 -50.06 15.57 10.24
C GLY A 246 -49.36 16.81 9.68
N SER A 247 -49.86 17.98 10.07
CA SER A 247 -49.26 19.29 9.79
C SER A 247 -47.84 19.41 10.38
N PHE A 248 -46.84 19.66 9.53
CA PHE A 248 -45.62 20.36 9.96
C PHE A 248 -45.13 21.29 8.85
N ALA A 249 -45.45 22.57 9.01
CA ALA A 249 -45.14 23.64 8.07
C ALA A 249 -43.63 23.95 8.03
N MET A 250 -43.14 24.20 6.82
CA MET A 250 -41.82 24.76 6.54
C MET A 250 -41.69 26.19 7.11
N ILE A 251 -40.66 26.44 7.92
CA ILE A 251 -40.24 27.79 8.30
C ILE A 251 -38.71 27.92 8.13
N SER A 252 -38.34 28.79 7.19
CA SER A 252 -37.12 29.59 7.15
C SER A 252 -37.40 30.75 6.19
N PRO A 253 -36.69 31.90 6.22
CA PRO A 253 -35.79 32.46 7.23
C PRO A 253 -36.18 33.91 7.63
N GLN A 254 -35.70 34.43 8.76
CA GLN A 254 -35.64 35.89 8.92
C GLN A 254 -34.32 36.39 9.51
N ARG A 255 -33.76 37.36 8.76
CA ARG A 255 -32.67 38.25 9.16
C ARG A 255 -33.10 39.07 10.37
N VAL A 256 -32.16 39.26 11.30
CA VAL A 256 -32.21 40.39 12.24
C VAL A 256 -30.91 41.18 12.12
N SER A 257 -31.07 42.45 11.74
CA SER A 257 -30.08 43.50 11.87
C SER A 257 -30.53 44.45 12.99
N THR A 258 -29.70 44.69 13.99
CA THR A 258 -29.57 45.93 14.79
C THR A 258 -28.32 45.75 15.67
N ALA A 259 -27.21 46.45 15.42
CA ALA A 259 -26.86 47.79 15.89
C ALA A 259 -26.39 47.86 17.37
N LYS A 260 -25.08 48.18 17.51
CA LYS A 260 -24.40 49.08 18.48
C LYS A 260 -24.86 49.14 19.95
N SER A 261 -23.92 48.89 20.88
CA SER A 261 -23.40 49.84 21.91
C SER A 261 -22.41 49.09 22.82
N SER A 262 -21.10 49.40 22.80
CA SER A 262 -20.36 50.24 23.78
C SER A 262 -20.32 49.70 25.22
N ALA A 263 -19.14 49.29 25.71
CA ALA A 263 -18.44 49.87 26.87
C ALA A 263 -17.38 48.90 27.46
N ALA A 264 -16.25 49.52 27.85
CA ALA A 264 -15.12 49.05 28.66
C ALA A 264 -14.10 48.11 27.99
#